data_AF-A0A2D9SWT1-F1
#
_entry.id   AF-A0A2D9SWT1-F1
#
_cell.length_a   1.000
_cell.length_b   1.000
_cell.length_c   1.000
_cell.angle_alpha   90.00
_cell.angle_beta   90.00
_cell.angle_gamma   90.00
#
_symmetry.space_group_name_H-M   'P 1'
#
loop_
_entity.id
_entity.type
_entity.pdbx_description
1 polymer ?
#
loop_
_entity_poly.entity_id
_entity_poly.type
_entity_poly.pdbx_seq_one_letter_code
_entity_poly.pdbx_strand_id
1 'polypeptide(L)' 'MNLSLLPLILATVLTNACGGSSKTAAPLVTLPEYEGPHDSGIEWWYSNGRFTDDRGQEYSYHYVTFQSEAAGAVRAS' A
#
# COMPACT_ATOMS: atom_id res chain seq x y z
N MET A 1 30.08 27.06 -35.89
CA MET A 1 29.48 25.89 -35.20
C MET A 1 28.71 25.09 -36.23
N ASN A 2 29.18 23.90 -36.61
CA ASN A 2 28.63 23.12 -37.72
C ASN A 2 27.39 22.33 -37.27
N LEU A 3 26.23 22.67 -37.84
CA LEU A 3 24.90 22.13 -37.50
C LEU A 3 24.72 20.65 -37.88
N SER A 4 25.66 20.06 -38.62
CA SER A 4 25.57 18.70 -39.17
C SER A 4 25.78 17.57 -38.14
N LEU A 5 26.20 17.89 -36.91
CA LEU A 5 26.45 16.91 -35.84
C LEU A 5 25.25 16.71 -34.90
N LEU A 6 24.24 17.58 -34.97
CA LEU A 6 23.02 17.49 -34.16
C LEU A 6 22.27 16.15 -34.26
N PRO A 7 22.08 15.52 -35.45
CA PRO A 7 21.28 14.30 -35.54
C PRO A 7 21.98 13.09 -34.89
N LEU A 8 23.30 13.08 -34.83
CA LEU A 8 24.08 11.97 -34.24
C LEU A 8 24.06 12.02 -32.69
N ILE A 9 24.05 13.23 -32.14
CA ILE A 9 23.94 13.46 -30.69
C ILE A 9 22.52 13.11 -30.21
N LEU A 10 21.49 13.38 -31.03
CA LEU A 10 20.10 13.03 -30.67
C LEU A 10 19.87 11.50 -30.64
N ALA A 11 20.50 10.76 -31.55
CA ALA A 11 20.37 9.30 -31.62
C ALA A 11 21.00 8.57 -30.42
N THR A 12 22.09 9.10 -29.86
CA THR A 12 22.79 8.49 -28.71
C THR A 12 22.09 8.73 -27.37
N VAL A 13 21.27 9.78 -27.26
CA VAL A 13 20.46 10.03 -26.05
C VAL A 13 19.25 9.09 -25.97
N LEU A 14 18.68 8.67 -27.10
CA LEU A 14 17.47 7.83 -27.15
C LEU A 14 17.72 6.36 -26.74
N THR A 15 18.93 5.82 -26.91
CA THR A 15 19.22 4.39 -26.66
C THR A 15 19.47 4.04 -25.19
N ASN A 16 19.66 5.03 -24.30
CA ASN A 16 19.95 4.79 -22.88
C ASN A 16 18.71 4.81 -21.97
N ALA A 17 17.53 5.14 -22.51
CA ALA A 17 16.32 5.33 -21.70
C ALA A 17 15.61 4.02 -21.29
N CYS A 18 15.96 2.88 -21.91
CA CYS A 18 15.29 1.59 -21.68
C CYS A 18 16.29 0.43 -21.51
N GLY A 19 17.42 0.67 -20.83
CA GLY A 19 18.42 -0.37 -20.54
C GLY A 19 18.51 -0.79 -19.07
N GLY A 20 17.73 -0.16 -18.18
CA GLY A 20 17.72 -0.48 -16.76
C GLY A 20 16.99 -1.80 -16.54
N SER A 21 17.71 -2.85 -16.18
CA SER A 21 17.11 -4.05 -15.59
C SER A 21 16.41 -3.64 -14.30
N SER A 22 15.10 -3.37 -14.39
CA SER A 22 14.26 -3.14 -13.23
C SER A 22 14.25 -4.44 -12.44
N LYS A 23 15.05 -4.54 -11.38
CA LYS A 23 14.87 -5.58 -10.37
C LYS A 23 13.51 -5.30 -9.77
N THR A 24 12.49 -6.05 -10.17
CA THR A 24 11.18 -5.98 -9.55
C THR A 24 11.36 -6.25 -8.06
N ALA A 25 11.15 -5.22 -7.24
CA ALA A 25 11.18 -5.38 -5.80
C ALA A 25 10.13 -6.41 -5.41
N ALA A 26 10.45 -7.28 -4.45
CA ALA A 26 9.46 -8.19 -3.91
C ALA A 26 8.29 -7.37 -3.31
N PRO A 27 7.04 -7.85 -3.42
CA PRO A 27 5.90 -7.20 -2.79
C PRO A 27 6.12 -7.06 -1.28
N LEU A 28 5.78 -5.89 -0.72
CA LEU A 28 5.86 -5.64 0.73
C LEU A 28 4.72 -6.33 1.50
N VAL A 29 3.68 -6.79 0.78
CA VAL A 29 2.50 -7.47 1.31
C VAL A 29 2.23 -8.68 0.43
N THR A 30 1.98 -9.83 1.05
CA THR A 30 1.70 -11.08 0.34
C THR A 30 0.35 -11.63 0.80
N LEU A 31 -0.62 -11.73 -0.10
CA LEU A 31 -1.91 -12.34 0.22
C LEU A 31 -1.89 -13.83 -0.15
N PRO A 32 -2.55 -14.71 0.63
CA PRO A 32 -3.45 -14.41 1.76
C PRO A 32 -2.73 -14.35 3.13
N GLU A 33 -1.42 -14.56 3.18
CA GLU A 33 -0.65 -14.68 4.43
C GLU A 33 -0.80 -13.45 5.34
N TYR A 34 -0.94 -12.25 4.76
CA TYR A 34 -1.06 -10.98 5.48
C TYR A 34 -2.52 -10.56 5.74
N GLU A 35 -3.50 -11.45 5.57
CA GLU A 35 -4.91 -11.15 5.90
C GLU A 35 -5.26 -11.34 7.38
N GLY A 36 -4.47 -12.16 8.09
CA GLY A 36 -4.69 -12.50 9.50
C GLY A 36 -4.12 -11.46 10.48
N PRO A 37 -4.18 -11.76 11.79
CA PRO A 37 -3.52 -10.96 12.83
C PRO A 37 -2.01 -10.88 12.67
N HIS A 38 -1.47 -9.71 12.95
CA HIS A 38 -0.04 -9.42 12.93
C HIS A 38 0.48 -9.22 14.36
N ASP A 39 1.71 -9.70 14.61
CA ASP A 39 2.44 -9.35 15.82
C ASP A 39 2.95 -7.90 15.72
N SER A 40 2.06 -6.95 16.03
CA SER A 40 2.29 -5.52 15.86
C SER A 40 1.83 -4.72 17.07
N GLY A 41 2.55 -3.65 17.39
CA GLY A 41 2.22 -2.80 18.54
C GLY A 41 0.84 -2.14 18.42
N ILE A 42 0.33 -1.98 17.19
CA ILE A 42 -0.99 -1.42 16.86
C ILE A 42 -1.53 -2.13 15.61
N GLU A 43 -2.76 -2.64 15.69
CA GLU A 43 -3.48 -3.23 14.56
C GLU A 43 -4.95 -2.80 14.51
N TRP A 44 -5.48 -2.65 13.29
CA TRP A 44 -6.84 -2.22 13.02
C TRP A 44 -7.50 -3.11 11.97
N TRP A 45 -8.72 -3.55 12.28
CA TRP A 45 -9.66 -4.05 11.27
C TRP A 45 -10.86 -3.12 11.22
N TYR A 46 -11.10 -2.54 10.06
CA TYR A 46 -12.18 -1.58 9.86
C TYR A 46 -13.12 -2.05 8.74
N SER A 47 -14.28 -2.57 9.14
CA SER A 47 -15.33 -2.99 8.23
C SER A 47 -16.44 -1.95 8.24
N ASN A 48 -16.76 -1.38 7.09
CA ASN A 48 -17.88 -0.46 6.94
C ASN A 48 -18.66 -0.79 5.67
N GLY A 49 -19.90 -0.32 5.60
CA GLY A 49 -20.73 -0.53 4.44
C GLY A 49 -22.15 -0.06 4.64
N ARG A 50 -23.02 -0.52 3.75
CA ARG A 50 -24.46 -0.26 3.79
C ARG A 50 -25.21 -1.58 3.72
N PHE A 51 -26.36 -1.65 4.37
CA PHE A 51 -27.33 -2.71 4.19
C PHE A 51 -28.69 -2.11 3.88
N THR A 52 -29.49 -2.86 3.12
CA THR A 52 -30.85 -2.51 2.76
C THR A 52 -31.78 -3.54 3.39
N ASP A 53 -32.85 -3.08 4.04
CA ASP A 53 -33.88 -3.98 4.57
C ASP A 53 -34.85 -4.46 3.47
N ASP A 54 -35.81 -5.30 3.85
CA ASP A 54 -36.85 -5.82 2.97
C ASP A 54 -37.87 -4.75 2.50
N ARG A 55 -37.83 -3.56 3.09
CA ARG A 55 -38.65 -2.39 2.74
C ARG A 55 -37.91 -1.39 1.85
N GLY A 56 -36.65 -1.67 1.50
CA GLY A 56 -35.82 -0.79 0.69
C GLY A 56 -35.18 0.36 1.48
N GLN A 57 -35.24 0.35 2.81
CA GLN A 57 -34.57 1.35 3.64
C GLN A 57 -33.07 1.06 3.72
N GLU A 58 -32.24 2.06 3.44
CA GLU A 58 -30.79 1.97 3.55
C GLU A 58 -30.29 2.39 4.93
N TYR A 59 -29.28 1.67 5.41
CA TYR A 59 -28.60 1.91 6.66
C TYR A 59 -27.09 1.79 6.46
N SER A 60 -26.31 2.59 7.18
CA SER A 60 -24.85 2.47 7.23
C SER A 60 -24.42 1.68 8.46
N TYR A 61 -23.34 0.91 8.35
CA TYR A 61 -22.68 0.29 9.49
C TYR A 61 -21.19 0.58 9.52
N HIS A 62 -20.65 0.56 10.74
CA HIS A 62 -19.23 0.62 11.04
C HIS A 62 -18.93 -0.42 12.12
N TYR A 63 -17.96 -1.28 11.86
CA TYR A 63 -17.47 -2.31 12.78
C TYR A 63 -15.95 -2.23 12.85
N VAL A 64 -15.42 -2.07 14.06
CA VAL A 64 -14.00 -1.82 14.29
C VAL A 64 -13.46 -2.81 15.31
N THR A 65 -12.36 -3.48 14.97
CA THR A 65 -11.52 -4.21 15.91
C THR A 65 -10.19 -3.47 16.01
N PHE A 66 -9.79 -3.16 17.24
CA PHE A 66 -8.52 -2.49 17.54
C PHE A 66 -7.72 -3.35 18.50
N GLN A 67 -6.45 -3.56 18.16
CA GLN A 67 -5.47 -4.22 19.02
C GLN A 67 -4.30 -3.27 19.26
N SER A 68 -3.81 -3.24 20.49
CA SER A 68 -2.57 -2.56 20.85
C SER A 68 -1.84 -3.30 21.95
N GLU A 69 -0.52 -3.25 21.94
CA GLU A 69 0.26 -3.61 23.11
C GLU A 69 0.04 -2.58 24.24
N ALA A 70 -0.14 -3.06 25.47
CA ALA A 70 -0.19 -2.16 26.62
C ALA A 70 1.17 -1.51 26.81
N ALA A 71 1.25 -0.17 26.75
CA ALA A 71 2.40 0.55 27.27
C ALA A 71 2.54 0.14 28.75
N GLY A 72 3.71 -0.43 29.10
CA GLY A 72 3.95 -1.17 30.33
C GLY A 72 3.14 -0.66 31.53
N ALA A 73 2.33 -1.53 32.12
CA ALA A 73 1.62 -1.25 33.35
C ALA A 73 2.63 -0.72 34.38
N VAL A 74 2.58 0.58 34.66
CA VAL A 74 3.20 1.13 35.86
C VAL A 74 2.46 0.47 37.01
N ARG A 75 3.06 -0.59 37.56
CA ARG A 75 2.59 -1.18 38.81
C ARG A 75 2.70 -0.07 39.84
N ALA A 76 1.55 0.47 40.26
CA ALA A 76 1.48 1.30 41.45
C ALA A 76 1.96 0.43 42.61
N SER A 77 3.16 0.75 43.13
CA SER A 77 3.70 0.23 44.38
C SER A 77 2.95 0.82 45.56
#